data_AF-A0A607QAS1-F1
#
_entry.id   AF-A0A607QAS1-F1
#
_cell.length_a   1.000
_cell.length_b   1.000
_cell.length_c   1.000
_cell.angle_alpha   90.00
_cell.angle_beta   90.00
_cell.angle_gamma   90.00
#
_symmetry.space_group_name_H-M   'P 1'
#
loop_
_entity.id
_entity.type
_entity.pdbx_description
1 polymer ?
#
loop_
_entity_poly.entity_id
_entity_poly.type
_entity_poly.pdbx_seq_one_letter_code
_entity_poly.pdbx_strand_id
1 'polypeptide(L)' 'MSRVINLGKEKKFPITQELYERLEIVIHDYDGEISLCEAIGTLELLKQSLIEGAKESST' A
#
# COMPACT_ATOMS: atom_id res chain seq x y z
N MET A 1 23.55 9.58 3.34
CA MET A 1 23.41 8.15 3.01
C MET A 1 21.95 7.78 3.22
N SER A 2 21.17 7.63 2.14
CA SER A 2 19.78 7.17 2.26
C SER A 2 19.78 5.70 2.66
N ARG A 3 19.05 5.37 3.74
CA ARG A 3 18.83 3.98 4.14
C ARG A 3 17.87 3.35 3.14
N VAL A 4 18.41 2.84 2.04
CA VAL A 4 17.63 2.06 1.07
C VAL A 4 17.23 0.75 1.74
N ILE A 5 15.98 0.65 2.17
CA ILE A 5 15.41 -0.58 2.72
C ILE A 5 15.21 -1.54 1.55
N ASN A 6 16.06 -2.55 1.46
CA ASN A 6 15.94 -3.59 0.44
C ASN A 6 14.78 -4.52 0.83
N LEU A 7 13.61 -4.35 0.20
CA LEU A 7 12.38 -5.08 0.51
C LEU A 7 12.39 -6.56 0.07
N GLY A 8 13.56 -7.13 -0.26
CA GLY A 8 13.69 -8.46 -0.83
C GLY A 8 13.19 -8.50 -2.28
N LYS A 9 13.81 -9.35 -3.10
CA LYS A 9 13.45 -9.55 -4.52
C LYS A 9 11.94 -9.58 -4.67
N GLU A 10 11.41 -8.61 -5.42
CA GLU A 10 10.03 -8.46 -5.84
C GLU A 10 9.06 -9.33 -5.03
N LYS A 11 8.68 -8.87 -3.85
CA LYS A 11 7.44 -9.36 -3.24
C LYS A 11 6.36 -9.00 -4.24
N LYS A 12 6.04 -9.92 -5.17
CA LYS A 12 4.87 -9.83 -6.02
C LYS A 12 3.71 -9.88 -5.05
N PHE A 13 3.26 -8.71 -4.61
CA PHE A 13 2.01 -8.59 -3.88
C PHE A 13 0.99 -9.25 -4.80
N PRO A 14 0.33 -10.35 -4.38
CA PRO A 14 -0.65 -11.01 -5.21
C PRO A 14 -1.90 -10.11 -5.24
N ILE A 15 -1.82 -9.04 -6.03
CA ILE A 15 -2.93 -8.13 -6.31
C ILE A 15 -3.55 -8.54 -7.63
N THR A 16 -4.87 -8.45 -7.70
CA THR A 16 -5.59 -8.67 -8.94
C THR A 16 -5.20 -7.59 -9.95
N GLN A 17 -5.31 -7.91 -11.24
CA GLN A 17 -5.05 -6.94 -12.30
C GLN A 17 -5.93 -5.69 -12.15
N GLU A 18 -7.20 -5.86 -11.78
CA GLU A 18 -8.11 -4.75 -11.52
C GLU A 18 -7.59 -3.82 -10.41
N LEU A 19 -7.06 -4.38 -9.31
CA LEU A 19 -6.51 -3.57 -8.23
C LEU A 19 -5.23 -2.86 -8.67
N TYR A 20 -4.38 -3.51 -9.46
CA TYR A 20 -3.19 -2.89 -10.05
C TYR A 20 -3.56 -1.69 -10.92
N GLU A 21 -4.51 -1.86 -11.86
CA GLU A 21 -4.97 -0.78 -12.75
C GLU A 21 -5.55 0.41 -11.97
N ARG A 22 -6.28 0.14 -10.88
CA ARG A 22 -6.78 1.20 -9.99
C ARG A 22 -5.66 1.93 -9.24
N LEU A 23 -4.62 1.22 -8.83
CA LEU A 23 -3.46 1.82 -8.17
C LEU A 23 -2.64 2.68 -9.13
N GLU A 24 -2.49 2.25 -10.38
CA GLU A 24 -1.86 3.05 -11.44
C GLU A 24 -2.58 4.39 -11.67
N ILE A 25 -3.91 4.39 -11.66
CA ILE A 25 -4.69 5.64 -11.75
C ILE A 25 -4.36 6.57 -10.58
N VAL A 26 -4.32 6.04 -9.35
CA VAL A 26 -3.99 6.85 -8.17
C VAL A 26 -2.55 7.36 -8.25
N ILE A 27 -1.58 6.55 -8.65
CA ILE A 27 -0.19 6.98 -8.82
C ILE A 27 -0.11 8.13 -9.83
N HIS A 28 -0.83 8.02 -10.94
CA HIS A 28 -0.92 9.05 -11.96
C HIS A 28 -1.59 10.33 -11.45
N ASP A 29 -2.66 10.22 -10.65
CA ASP A 29 -3.33 11.37 -10.03
C ASP A 29 -2.44 12.14 -9.05
N TYR A 30 -1.39 11.48 -8.54
CA TYR A 30 -0.35 12.07 -7.71
C TYR A 30 0.90 12.45 -8.53
N ASP A 31 0.79 12.59 -9.85
CA ASP A 31 1.90 12.92 -10.77
C ASP A 31 3.13 11.98 -10.63
N GLY A 32 2.92 10.74 -10.16
CA GLY A 32 4.00 9.80 -9.90
C GLY A 32 4.83 10.08 -8.64
N GLU A 33 4.42 11.04 -7.80
CA GLU A 33 5.07 11.36 -6.52
C GLU A 33 4.98 10.20 -5.50
N ILE A 34 4.08 9.24 -5.73
CA ILE A 34 3.99 8.00 -4.96
C ILE A 34 4.22 6.79 -5.88
N SER A 35 5.00 5.83 -5.40
CA SER A 35 5.21 4.55 -6.06
C SER A 35 4.09 3.55 -5.74
N LEU A 36 3.98 2.52 -6.57
CA LEU A 36 3.07 1.38 -6.32
C LEU A 36 3.32 0.74 -4.94
N CYS A 37 4.58 0.65 -4.51
CA CYS A 37 4.91 0.10 -3.20
C CYS A 37 4.39 0.99 -2.06
N GLU A 38 4.46 2.31 -2.20
CA GLU A 38 3.95 3.26 -1.22
C GLU A 38 2.42 3.25 -1.15
N ALA A 39 1.75 3.13 -2.31
CA ALA A 39 0.30 3.01 -2.38
C ALA A 39 -0.18 1.71 -1.70
N ILE A 40 0.44 0.56 -2.01
CA ILE A 40 0.13 -0.72 -1.37
C ILE A 40 0.45 -0.68 0.13
N GLY A 41 1.59 -0.09 0.51
CA GLY A 41 1.98 0.06 1.91
C GLY A 41 0.97 0.86 2.72
N THR A 42 0.51 1.98 2.17
CA THR A 42 -0.54 2.82 2.78
C THR A 42 -1.84 2.05 2.99
N LEU A 43 -2.28 1.28 1.98
CA LEU A 43 -3.49 0.46 2.10
C LEU A 43 -3.40 -0.59 3.20
N GLU A 44 -2.25 -1.27 3.33
CA GLU A 44 -2.07 -2.27 4.37
C GLU A 44 -2.09 -1.64 5.78
N LEU A 45 -1.44 -0.47 5.95
CA LEU A 45 -1.45 0.27 7.21
C LEU A 45 -2.86 0.74 7.58
N LEU A 46 -3.62 1.30 6.62
CA LEU A 46 -5.00 1.70 6.83
C LEU A 46 -5.89 0.52 7.22
N LYS A 47 -5.75 -0.62 6.51
CA LYS A 47 -6.49 -1.85 6.83
C LYS A 47 -6.21 -2.30 8.27
N GLN A 48 -4.94 -2.32 8.69
CA GLN A 48 -4.56 -2.71 10.04
C GLN A 48 -5.17 -1.78 11.10
N SER A 49 -5.03 -0.46 10.89
CA SER A 49 -5.59 0.54 11.80
C SER A 49 -7.12 0.43 11.93
N LEU A 50 -7.84 0.21 10.83
CA LEU A 50 -9.29 0.01 10.86
C LEU A 50 -9.69 -1.26 11.62
N ILE A 51 -8.95 -2.36 11.44
CA ILE A 51 -9.19 -3.61 12.15
C ILE A 51 -8.93 -3.44 13.65
N GLU A 52 -7.85 -2.76 14.02
CA GLU A 52 -7.51 -2.49 15.42
C GLU A 52 -8.56 -1.60 16.09
N GLY A 53 -8.95 -0.48 15.46
CA GLY A 53 -9.98 0.40 15.99
C GLY A 53 -11.36 -0.27 16.11
N ALA A 54 -11.71 -1.18 15.19
CA ALA A 54 -12.94 -1.96 15.29
C ALA A 54 -12.91 -2.96 16.47
N LYS A 55 -11.75 -3.55 16.78
CA LYS A 55 -11.58 -4.42 17.95
C LYS A 55 -11.71 -3.64 19.25
N GLU A 56 -11.10 -2.46 19.31
CA GLU A 56 -11.18 -1.56 20.48
C GLU A 56 -12.61 -1.08 20.72
N SER A 57 -13.37 -0.78 19.66
CA SER A 57 -14.76 -0.32 19.77
C SER A 57 -15.77 -1.43 20.15
N SER A 58 -15.36 -2.69 20.09
CA SER A 58 -16.20 -3.86 20.39
C SER A 58 -16.03 -4.39 21.82
N THR A 59 -15.26 -3.69 22.68
CA THR A 59 -14.97 -4.04 24.07
C THR A 59 -15.56 -3.01 25.01
#